data_AF-A0A5E7EPK4-F1
#
_entry.id   AF-A0A5E7EPK4-F1
#
_cell.length_a   1.000
_cell.length_b   1.000
_cell.length_c   1.000
_cell.angle_alpha   90.00
_cell.angle_beta   90.00
_cell.angle_gamma   90.00
#
_symmetry.space_group_name_H-M   'P 1'
#
loop_
_entity.id
_entity.type
_entity.pdbx_description
1 polymer ?
#
loop_
_entity_poly.entity_id
_entity_poly.type
_entity_poly.pdbx_seq_one_letter_code
_entity_poly.pdbx_strand_id
1 'polypeptide(L)'
;MAPPHVPYPQAWQNAGVDLRQLSVIQASDRDALWAAEQCLRSGSCGAVLCWPQKADDRALRRLQVAAETGQTLAFAYRSIKEAINPSPAALRIAIDARPAQLRVLKCRGGLARSAPIAFTTGH
;
A
#
# COMPACT_ATOMS: atom_id res chain seq x y z
N MET A 1 8.50 1.37 3.49
CA MET A 1 8.63 2.29 4.65
C MET A 1 8.19 1.56 5.89
N ALA A 2 9.13 1.27 6.80
CA ALA A 2 8.89 0.66 8.11
C ALA A 2 7.92 -0.55 8.08
N PRO A 3 8.26 -1.65 7.37
CA PRO A 3 7.42 -2.85 7.39
C PRO A 3 7.39 -3.44 8.82
N PRO A 4 6.23 -3.94 9.30
CA PRO A 4 6.09 -4.48 10.65
C PRO A 4 6.84 -5.79 10.87
N HIS A 5 7.22 -6.46 9.78
CA HIS A 5 7.99 -7.70 9.77
C HIS A 5 9.15 -7.58 8.78
N VAL A 6 10.19 -8.37 9.00
CA VAL A 6 11.33 -8.45 8.07
C VAL A 6 10.82 -8.92 6.71
N PRO A 7 11.01 -8.15 5.62
CA PRO A 7 10.59 -8.57 4.29
C PRO A 7 11.28 -9.88 3.90
N TYR A 8 10.52 -10.85 3.40
CA TYR A 8 11.07 -12.12 2.93
C TYR A 8 11.54 -11.98 1.47
N PRO A 9 12.85 -11.93 1.17
CA PRO A 9 13.34 -11.55 -0.16
C PRO A 9 12.95 -12.53 -1.26
N GLN A 10 12.77 -13.82 -0.94
CA GLN A 10 12.39 -14.84 -1.91
C GLN A 10 10.96 -14.66 -2.42
N ALA A 11 10.03 -14.20 -1.57
CA ALA A 11 8.66 -13.88 -2.01
C ALA A 11 8.64 -12.74 -3.04
N TRP A 12 9.50 -11.72 -2.87
CA TRP A 12 9.61 -10.61 -3.83
C TRP A 12 10.20 -11.05 -5.16
N GLN A 13 11.22 -11.92 -5.15
CA GLN A 13 11.80 -12.50 -6.36
C GLN A 13 10.77 -13.36 -7.12
N ASN A 14 10.03 -14.21 -6.40
CA ASN A 14 8.97 -15.03 -6.99
C ASN A 14 7.82 -14.18 -7.58
N ALA A 15 7.60 -12.98 -7.02
CA ALA A 15 6.66 -11.98 -7.55
C ALA A 15 7.24 -11.15 -8.73
N GLY A 16 8.47 -11.44 -9.19
CA GLY A 16 9.10 -10.76 -10.31
C GLY A 16 9.77 -9.41 -9.96
N VAL A 17 9.99 -9.13 -8.68
CA VAL A 17 10.65 -7.88 -8.23
C VAL A 17 12.17 -8.05 -8.23
N ASP A 18 12.88 -7.18 -8.95
CA ASP A 18 14.34 -7.08 -8.90
C ASP A 18 14.79 -6.50 -7.55
N LEU A 19 15.40 -7.33 -6.71
CA LEU A 19 15.84 -6.95 -5.37
C LEU A 19 16.89 -5.82 -5.37
N ARG A 20 17.63 -5.62 -6.46
CA ARG A 20 18.60 -4.52 -6.57
C ARG A 20 17.93 -3.14 -6.60
N GLN A 21 16.65 -3.11 -6.94
CA GLN A 21 15.82 -1.90 -7.00
C GLN A 21 14.89 -1.79 -5.78
N LEU A 22 14.96 -2.75 -4.84
CA LEU A 22 14.17 -2.75 -3.62
C LEU A 22 14.96 -2.08 -2.49
N SER A 23 14.42 -0.98 -1.96
CA SER A 23 15.00 -0.29 -0.80
C SER A 23 14.04 -0.35 0.39
N VAL A 24 14.55 -0.80 1.54
CA VAL A 24 13.80 -0.85 2.80
C VAL A 24 14.26 0.28 3.70
N ILE A 25 13.45 1.32 3.78
CA ILE A 25 13.70 2.45 4.69
C ILE A 25 13.08 2.13 6.06
N GLN A 26 13.92 2.06 7.07
CA GLN A 26 13.54 2.01 8.48
C GLN A 26 13.36 3.44 9.00
N ALA A 27 12.21 3.72 9.60
CA ALA A 27 11.86 5.02 10.15
C ALA A 27 10.97 4.82 11.37
N SER A 28 10.98 5.79 12.28
CA SER A 28 10.01 5.83 13.37
C SER A 28 8.58 5.93 12.82
N ASP A 29 7.56 5.55 13.59
CA ASP A 29 6.15 5.65 13.15
C ASP A 29 5.78 7.07 12.68
N ARG A 30 6.35 8.09 13.33
CA ARG A 30 6.11 9.50 13.01
C ARG A 30 6.77 9.90 11.69
N ASP A 31 7.98 9.42 11.46
CA ASP A 31 8.79 9.81 10.30
C ASP A 31 8.48 8.94 9.08
N ALA A 32 7.95 7.72 9.27
CA ALA A 32 7.63 6.80 8.18
C ALA A 32 6.64 7.40 7.17
N LEU A 33 5.63 8.13 7.65
CA LEU A 33 4.67 8.85 6.79
C LEU A 33 5.35 10.01 6.04
N TRP A 34 6.19 10.79 6.72
CA TRP A 34 6.91 11.90 6.10
C TRP A 34 7.90 11.40 5.05
N ALA A 35 8.65 10.35 5.35
CA ALA A 35 9.60 9.73 4.44
C ALA A 35 8.86 9.13 3.23
N ALA A 36 7.71 8.46 3.44
CA ALA A 36 6.86 7.97 2.36
C ALA A 36 6.43 9.12 1.44
N GLU A 37 6.02 10.25 2.01
CA GLU A 37 5.68 11.46 1.25
C GLU A 37 6.87 11.97 0.42
N GLN A 38 8.08 11.99 0.98
CA GLN A 38 9.27 12.44 0.25
C GLN A 38 9.59 11.52 -0.94
N CYS A 39 9.60 10.20 -0.73
CA CYS A 39 9.85 9.22 -1.80
C CYS A 39 8.78 9.28 -2.90
N LEU A 40 7.51 9.45 -2.51
CA LEU A 40 6.42 9.59 -3.47
C LEU A 40 6.57 10.87 -4.30
N ARG A 41 6.89 11.99 -3.64
CA ARG A 41 6.98 13.29 -4.30
C ARG A 41 8.20 13.42 -5.21
N SER A 42 9.30 12.71 -4.92
CA SER A 42 10.53 12.82 -5.72
C SER A 42 10.41 12.19 -7.12
N GLY A 43 9.42 11.32 -7.33
CA GLY A 43 9.24 10.58 -8.59
C GLY A 43 10.38 9.60 -8.91
N SER A 44 11.27 9.33 -7.95
CA SER A 44 12.43 8.46 -8.14
C SER A 44 12.11 6.99 -7.84
N CYS A 45 10.92 6.71 -7.31
CA CYS A 45 10.46 5.36 -6.98
C CYS A 45 9.37 4.95 -7.96
N GLY A 46 9.37 3.68 -8.41
CA GLY A 46 8.22 3.15 -9.17
C GLY A 46 7.00 2.88 -8.28
N ALA A 47 7.24 2.47 -7.03
CA ALA A 47 6.21 2.28 -6.02
C ALA A 47 6.76 2.50 -4.60
N VAL A 48 5.91 2.96 -3.70
CA VAL A 48 6.19 3.09 -2.26
C VAL A 48 5.15 2.32 -1.48
N LEU A 49 5.61 1.38 -0.65
CA LEU A 49 4.79 0.62 0.29
C LEU A 49 5.00 1.18 1.70
N CYS A 50 3.91 1.48 2.41
CA CYS A 50 3.96 1.97 3.78
C CYS A 50 2.94 1.26 4.68
N TRP A 51 3.29 1.13 5.97
CA TRP A 51 2.45 0.56 7.02
C TRP A 51 2.15 1.63 8.07
N PRO A 52 1.28 2.60 7.78
CA PRO A 52 0.95 3.64 8.74
C PRO A 52 0.22 3.04 9.95
N GLN A 53 0.76 3.25 11.15
CA GLN A 53 0.11 2.83 12.40
C GLN A 53 -1.12 3.69 12.72
N LYS A 54 -1.02 5.01 12.48
CA LYS A 54 -2.11 5.98 12.61
C LYS A 54 -2.01 6.98 11.45
N ALA A 55 -2.78 6.79 10.40
CA ALA A 55 -2.91 7.77 9.33
C ALA A 55 -4.34 8.32 9.34
N ASP A 56 -4.48 9.57 9.76
CA ASP A 56 -5.71 10.31 9.59
C ASP A 56 -5.94 10.65 8.11
N ASP A 57 -7.15 11.13 7.80
CA ASP A 57 -7.52 11.50 6.43
C ASP A 57 -6.57 12.54 5.83
N ARG A 58 -6.04 13.44 6.67
CA ARG A 58 -5.08 14.47 6.25
C ARG A 58 -3.75 13.85 5.80
N ALA A 59 -3.20 12.93 6.57
CA ALA A 59 -1.98 12.21 6.21
C ALA A 59 -2.18 11.38 4.94
N LEU A 60 -3.30 10.66 4.83
CA LEU A 60 -3.61 9.89 3.62
C LEU A 60 -3.78 10.78 2.39
N ARG A 61 -4.39 11.96 2.54
CA ARG A 61 -4.53 12.93 1.44
C ARG A 61 -3.19 13.49 1.00
N ARG A 62 -2.28 13.79 1.94
CA ARG A 62 -0.91 14.21 1.63
C ARG A 62 -0.14 13.16 0.84
N LEU A 63 -0.23 11.88 1.25
CA LEU A 63 0.40 10.79 0.51
C LEU A 63 -0.17 10.66 -0.90
N GLN A 64 -1.50 10.75 -1.05
CA GLN A 64 -2.12 10.64 -2.38
C GLN A 64 -1.77 11.83 -3.29
N VAL A 65 -1.67 13.06 -2.75
CA VAL A 65 -1.17 14.22 -3.53
C VAL A 65 0.31 14.05 -3.91
N ALA A 66 1.15 13.55 -2.99
CA ALA A 66 2.56 13.30 -3.27
C ALA A 66 2.74 12.22 -4.37
N ALA A 67 1.95 11.14 -4.30
CA ALA A 67 1.92 10.08 -5.31
C ALA A 67 1.51 10.61 -6.68
N GLU A 68 0.49 11.46 -6.74
CA GLU A 68 0.07 12.11 -7.99
C GLU A 68 1.15 13.06 -8.53
N THR A 69 1.83 13.79 -7.65
CA THR A 69 2.88 14.76 -8.02
C THR A 69 4.11 14.06 -8.61
N GLY A 70 4.62 13.03 -7.95
CA GLY A 70 5.78 12.27 -8.44
C GLY A 70 5.41 11.13 -9.39
N GLN A 71 4.13 11.03 -9.81
CA GLN A 71 3.65 9.97 -10.70
C GLN A 71 4.04 8.56 -10.20
N THR A 72 4.03 8.36 -8.89
CA THR A 72 4.52 7.15 -8.22
C THR A 72 3.37 6.38 -7.61
N LEU A 73 3.40 5.04 -7.67
CA LEU A 73 2.38 4.22 -7.02
C LEU A 73 2.54 4.23 -5.49
N ALA A 74 1.45 4.49 -4.77
CA ALA A 74 1.43 4.46 -3.31
C ALA A 74 0.53 3.34 -2.79
N PHE A 75 1.09 2.48 -1.94
CA PHE A 75 0.37 1.41 -1.26
C PHE A 75 0.43 1.61 0.26
N ALA A 76 -0.71 1.90 0.88
CA ALA A 76 -0.84 2.02 2.32
C ALA A 76 -1.53 0.78 2.90
N TYR A 77 -0.78 -0.03 3.65
CA TYR A 77 -1.27 -1.20 4.34
C TYR A 77 -1.87 -0.80 5.68
N ARG A 78 -3.13 -1.19 5.92
CA ARG A 78 -3.87 -0.85 7.13
C ARG A 78 -4.66 -2.04 7.64
N SER A 79 -5.00 -2.00 8.92
CA SER A 79 -5.86 -3.00 9.54
C SER A 79 -7.21 -3.10 8.83
N ILE A 80 -7.79 -4.30 8.74
CA ILE A 80 -9.13 -4.51 8.18
C ILE A 80 -10.20 -3.72 8.93
N LYS A 81 -9.98 -3.37 10.21
CA LYS A 81 -10.88 -2.52 11.00
C LYS A 81 -11.02 -1.11 10.39
N GLU A 82 -10.03 -0.63 9.67
CA GLU A 82 -10.04 0.67 8.98
C GLU A 82 -10.79 0.63 7.64
N ALA A 83 -11.30 -0.53 7.21
CA ALA A 83 -12.05 -0.66 5.97
C ALA A 83 -13.34 0.17 5.94
N ILE A 84 -13.94 0.42 7.11
CA ILE A 84 -15.14 1.25 7.24
C ILE A 84 -14.84 2.75 7.12
N ASN A 85 -13.61 3.16 7.47
CA ASN A 85 -13.22 4.57 7.43
C ASN A 85 -13.02 5.00 5.97
N PRO A 86 -13.58 6.14 5.52
CA PRO A 86 -13.31 6.66 4.19
C PRO A 86 -11.80 6.91 4.02
N SER A 87 -11.34 6.97 2.77
CA SER A 87 -9.96 7.37 2.47
C SER A 87 -9.85 7.91 1.05
N PRO A 88 -8.86 8.78 0.77
CA PRO A 88 -8.68 9.38 -0.55
C PRO A 88 -8.13 8.41 -1.60
N ALA A 89 -7.73 7.19 -1.20
CA ALA A 89 -7.21 6.17 -2.11
C ALA A 89 -8.12 5.96 -3.33
N ALA A 90 -7.51 5.88 -4.52
CA ALA A 90 -8.23 5.62 -5.76
C ALA A 90 -8.76 4.18 -5.82
N LEU A 91 -8.02 3.23 -5.25
CA LEU A 91 -8.39 1.83 -5.14
C LEU A 91 -8.27 1.39 -3.68
N ARG A 92 -9.28 0.69 -3.16
CA ARG A 92 -9.26 0.08 -1.83
C ARG A 92 -9.59 -1.40 -1.96
N ILE A 93 -8.73 -2.23 -1.40
CA ILE A 93 -8.84 -3.67 -1.46
C ILE A 93 -8.77 -4.23 -0.03
N ALA A 94 -9.65 -5.16 0.29
CA ALA A 94 -9.52 -6.04 1.44
C ALA A 94 -9.05 -7.42 0.99
N ILE A 95 -8.11 -8.00 1.74
CA ILE A 95 -7.58 -9.35 1.52
C ILE A 95 -7.98 -10.18 2.74
N ASP A 96 -8.78 -11.22 2.50
CA ASP A 96 -9.13 -12.21 3.52
C ASP A 96 -8.26 -13.45 3.29
N ALA A 97 -7.74 -14.05 4.36
CA ALA A 97 -6.86 -15.22 4.28
C ALA A 97 -7.61 -16.56 4.31
N ARG A 98 -8.84 -16.57 4.84
CA ARG A 98 -9.68 -17.78 5.00
C ARG A 98 -11.16 -17.46 4.74
N PRO A 99 -11.71 -17.82 3.57
CA PRO A 99 -11.00 -18.31 2.39
C PRO A 99 -10.06 -17.24 1.80
N ALA A 100 -9.06 -17.64 1.01
CA ALA A 100 -8.17 -16.72 0.32
C ALA A 100 -8.94 -15.96 -0.78
N GLN A 101 -9.32 -14.72 -0.48
CA GLN A 101 -10.13 -13.91 -1.37
C GLN A 101 -9.83 -12.42 -1.25
N LEU A 102 -10.06 -11.71 -2.35
CA LEU A 102 -9.87 -10.28 -2.50
C LEU A 102 -11.22 -9.60 -2.72
N ARG A 103 -11.51 -8.55 -1.95
CA ARG A 103 -12.72 -7.73 -2.11
C ARG A 103 -12.36 -6.30 -2.48
N VAL A 104 -12.97 -5.77 -3.53
CA VAL A 104 -12.80 -4.38 -3.95
C VAL A 104 -13.78 -3.51 -3.16
N LEU A 105 -13.28 -2.70 -2.23
CA LEU A 105 -14.10 -1.83 -1.40
C LEU A 105 -14.39 -0.49 -2.08
N LYS A 106 -13.51 -0.04 -2.98
CA LYS A 106 -13.62 1.21 -3.73
C LYS A 106 -12.76 1.14 -4.99
N CYS A 107 -13.29 1.63 -6.10
CA CYS A 107 -12.56 1.86 -7.33
C CYS A 107 -12.96 3.23 -7.90
N ARG A 108 -12.02 4.16 -8.01
CA ARG A 108 -12.26 5.49 -8.58
C ARG A 108 -12.35 5.35 -10.11
N GLY A 109 -13.43 5.84 -10.71
CA GLY A 109 -13.61 5.83 -12.16
C GLY A 109 -14.01 4.46 -12.75
N GLY A 110 -14.31 3.46 -11.92
CA GLY A 110 -14.74 2.14 -12.35
C GLY A 110 -15.80 1.53 -11.43
N LEU A 111 -16.43 0.45 -11.88
CA LEU A 111 -17.37 -0.30 -11.05
C LEU A 111 -16.59 -1.19 -10.09
N ALA A 112 -16.72 -0.92 -8.79
CA ALA A 112 -16.22 -1.84 -7.78
C ALA A 112 -16.96 -3.18 -7.93
N ARG A 113 -16.23 -4.27 -8.16
CA ARG A 113 -16.81 -5.62 -8.24
C ARG A 113 -17.42 -5.97 -6.88
N SER A 114 -18.72 -6.25 -6.87
CA SER A 114 -19.42 -6.63 -5.63
C SER A 114 -19.05 -8.03 -5.14
N ALA A 115 -18.67 -8.93 -6.04
CA ALA A 115 -18.30 -10.31 -5.70
C ALA A 115 -16.80 -10.43 -5.36
N PRO A 116 -16.44 -11.17 -4.29
CA PRO A 116 -15.05 -11.50 -3.98
C PRO A 116 -14.34 -12.19 -5.15
N ILE A 117 -13.02 -11.98 -5.24
CA ILE A 117 -12.13 -12.61 -6.21
C ILE A 117 -11.30 -13.63 -5.45
N ALA A 118 -11.54 -14.92 -5.67
CA ALA A 118 -10.69 -15.97 -5.11
C ALA A 118 -9.27 -15.87 -5.69
N PHE A 119 -8.26 -16.10 -4.85
CA PHE A 119 -6.88 -16.19 -5.30
C PHE A 119 -6.17 -17.36 -4.60
N THR A 120 -5.18 -17.93 -5.25
CA THR A 120 -4.32 -18.96 -4.65
C THR A 120 -3.25 -18.30 -3.81
N THR A 121 -3.14 -18.66 -2.54
CA THR A 121 -1.97 -18.31 -1.74
C THR A 121 -0.79 -19.12 -2.28
N GLY A 122 0.12 -18.49 -3.01
CA GLY A 122 1.33 -19.16 -3.49
C GLY A 122 2.15 -19.72 -2.31
N HIS A 123 2.72 -20.91 -2.50
CA HIS A 123 3.68 -21.53 -1.59
C HIS A 123 5.11 -21.19 -2.01
#